data_AF-A0A2D4ISD0-F1
#
_entry.id   AF-A0A2D4ISD0-F1
#
_cell.length_a   1.000
_cell.length_b   1.000
_cell.length_c   1.000
_cell.angle_alpha   90.00
_cell.angle_beta   90.00
_cell.angle_gamma   90.00
#
_symmetry.space_group_name_H-M   'P 1'
#
loop_
_entity.id
_entity.type
_entity.pdbx_description
1 polymer ?
#
loop_
_entity_poly.entity_id
_entity_poly.type
_entity_poly.pdbx_seq_one_letter_code
_entity_poly.pdbx_strand_id
1 'polypeptide(L)'
;QEVLQKNEQRLQMIEKRTEKTERKLELVDQRMQERDKEVENSLIQLEMERASFYLRFQNVVETKEQDLTDIMAETIAETLQREKSEIITELDEVYQVYTNYARRFRLPREVHIHFARKKVRDIVYKITR
;
A
#
# COMPACT_ATOMS: atom_id res chain seq x y z
N GLN A 1 -38.70 -49.64 26.98
CA GLN A 1 -39.28 -48.54 26.19
C GLN A 1 -38.88 -47.16 26.72
N GLU A 2 -38.84 -46.95 28.04
CA GLU A 2 -38.52 -45.66 28.67
C GLU A 2 -37.11 -45.10 28.37
N VAL A 3 -36.09 -45.97 28.33
CA VAL A 3 -34.70 -45.57 27.99
C VAL A 3 -34.58 -45.07 26.55
N LEU A 4 -35.34 -45.65 25.61
CA LEU A 4 -35.36 -45.23 24.20
C LEU A 4 -35.99 -43.83 24.07
N GLN A 5 -37.12 -43.58 24.74
CA GLN A 5 -37.77 -42.26 24.75
C GLN A 5 -36.87 -41.17 25.37
N LYS A 6 -36.17 -41.48 26.46
CA LYS A 6 -35.23 -40.56 27.10
C LYS A 6 -34.03 -40.23 26.20
N ASN A 7 -33.54 -41.21 25.43
CA ASN A 7 -32.47 -40.98 24.46
C ASN A 7 -32.94 -40.17 23.26
N GLU A 8 -34.16 -40.39 22.77
CA GLU A 8 -34.78 -39.63 21.68
C GLU A 8 -34.96 -38.14 22.05
N GLN A 9 -35.46 -37.86 23.26
CA GLN A 9 -35.56 -36.49 23.77
C GLN A 9 -34.19 -35.79 23.88
N ARG A 10 -33.15 -36.54 24.28
CA ARG A 10 -31.77 -36.02 24.35
C ARG A 10 -31.22 -35.70 22.97
N LEU A 11 -31.44 -36.58 21.98
CA LEU A 11 -31.04 -36.36 20.59
C LEU A 11 -31.71 -35.11 20.01
N GLN A 12 -33.03 -34.96 20.19
CA GLN A 12 -33.76 -33.77 19.73
C GLN A 12 -33.26 -32.47 20.37
N MET A 13 -32.88 -32.50 21.65
CA MET A 13 -32.27 -31.33 22.32
C MET A 13 -30.87 -31.01 21.77
N ILE A 14 -30.08 -32.04 21.45
CA ILE A 14 -28.75 -31.87 20.85
C ILE A 14 -28.90 -31.29 19.44
N GLU A 15 -29.78 -31.82 18.59
CA GLU A 15 -30.05 -31.32 17.24
C GLU A 15 -30.44 -29.84 17.25
N LYS A 16 -31.41 -29.45 18.08
CA LYS A 16 -31.81 -28.04 18.23
C LYS A 16 -30.66 -27.13 18.68
N ARG A 17 -29.77 -27.64 19.53
CA ARG A 17 -28.59 -26.89 19.98
C ARG A 17 -27.55 -26.78 18.86
N THR A 18 -27.33 -27.85 18.10
CA THR A 18 -26.42 -27.88 16.94
C THR A 18 -26.90 -26.90 15.88
N GLU A 19 -28.17 -26.97 15.46
CA GLU A 19 -28.76 -26.03 14.49
C GLU A 19 -28.61 -24.56 14.93
N LYS A 20 -28.89 -24.28 16.22
CA LYS A 20 -28.71 -22.94 16.77
C LYS A 20 -27.25 -22.48 16.76
N THR A 21 -26.31 -23.42 16.90
CA THR A 21 -24.87 -23.13 16.89
C THR A 21 -24.39 -22.91 15.46
N GLU A 22 -24.83 -23.71 14.50
CA GLU A 22 -24.55 -23.56 13.06
C GLU A 22 -25.03 -22.21 12.54
N ARG A 23 -26.29 -21.81 12.83
CA ARG A 23 -26.80 -20.49 12.44
C ARG A 23 -25.98 -19.33 13.03
N LYS A 24 -25.52 -19.47 14.28
CA LYS A 24 -24.65 -18.46 14.90
C LYS A 24 -23.28 -18.42 14.24
N LEU A 25 -22.76 -19.57 13.83
CA LEU A 25 -21.48 -19.69 13.14
C LEU A 25 -21.55 -19.02 11.77
N GLU A 26 -22.61 -19.28 10.99
CA GLU A 26 -22.87 -18.60 9.70
C GLU A 26 -22.95 -17.07 9.86
N LEU A 27 -23.67 -16.58 10.88
CA LEU A 27 -23.75 -15.15 11.17
C LEU A 27 -22.42 -14.54 11.63
N VAL A 28 -21.55 -15.33 12.27
CA VAL A 28 -20.20 -14.88 12.63
C VAL A 28 -19.32 -14.83 11.38
N ASP A 29 -19.40 -15.84 10.51
CA ASP A 29 -18.63 -15.91 9.27
C ASP A 29 -18.96 -14.75 8.32
N GLN A 30 -20.26 -14.47 8.12
CA GLN A 30 -20.69 -13.31 7.31
C GLN A 30 -20.15 -11.98 7.86
N ARG A 31 -20.26 -11.77 9.18
CA ARG A 31 -19.73 -10.56 9.82
C ARG A 31 -18.22 -10.47 9.73
N MET A 32 -17.51 -11.60 9.76
CA MET A 32 -16.07 -11.64 9.60
C MET A 32 -15.66 -11.24 8.18
N GLN A 33 -16.33 -11.79 7.16
CA GLN A 33 -16.08 -11.42 5.75
C GLN A 33 -16.33 -9.93 5.49
N GLU A 34 -17.40 -9.35 6.06
CA GLU A 34 -17.68 -7.91 5.96
C GLU A 34 -16.57 -7.07 6.60
N ARG A 35 -16.09 -7.47 7.78
CA ARG A 35 -15.00 -6.80 8.49
C ARG A 35 -13.68 -6.90 7.74
N ASP A 36 -13.35 -8.07 7.21
CA ASP A 36 -12.13 -8.27 6.42
C ASP A 36 -12.12 -7.36 5.19
N LYS A 37 -13.27 -7.23 4.52
CA LYS A 37 -13.44 -6.29 3.40
C LYS A 37 -13.31 -4.83 3.82
N GLU A 38 -13.86 -4.45 4.97
CA GLU A 38 -13.72 -3.09 5.52
C GLU A 38 -12.25 -2.75 5.84
N VAL A 39 -11.54 -3.69 6.43
CA VAL A 39 -10.12 -3.57 6.77
C VAL A 39 -9.26 -3.48 5.50
N GLU A 40 -9.51 -4.35 4.52
CA GLU A 40 -8.81 -4.32 3.23
C GLU A 40 -9.00 -2.98 2.52
N ASN A 41 -10.23 -2.47 2.47
CA ASN A 41 -10.52 -1.17 1.87
C ASN A 41 -9.80 -0.03 2.60
N SER A 42 -9.79 -0.07 3.93
CA SER A 42 -9.11 0.91 4.77
C SER A 42 -7.59 0.88 4.54
N LEU A 43 -7.01 -0.33 4.42
CA LEU A 43 -5.59 -0.51 4.10
C LEU A 43 -5.27 0.06 2.71
N ILE A 44 -6.10 -0.23 1.70
CA ILE A 44 -5.92 0.33 0.34
C ILE A 44 -5.95 1.85 0.38
N GLN A 45 -6.90 2.45 1.10
CA GLN A 45 -6.98 3.92 1.22
C GLN A 45 -5.72 4.52 1.86
N LEU A 46 -5.24 3.94 2.96
CA LEU A 46 -4.02 4.40 3.63
C LEU A 46 -2.78 4.27 2.72
N GLU A 47 -2.65 3.16 2.00
CA GLU A 47 -1.55 2.97 1.04
C GLU A 47 -1.66 3.93 -0.14
N MET A 48 -2.86 4.22 -0.64
CA MET A 48 -3.09 5.22 -1.69
C MET A 48 -2.74 6.63 -1.21
N GLU A 49 -3.12 6.99 0.02
CA GLU A 49 -2.77 8.27 0.62
C GLU A 49 -1.26 8.42 0.77
N ARG A 50 -0.58 7.38 1.28
CA ARG A 50 0.88 7.34 1.38
C ARG A 50 1.55 7.44 0.00
N ALA A 51 1.11 6.65 -0.97
CA ALA A 51 1.62 6.66 -2.34
C ALA A 51 1.40 8.01 -3.04
N SER A 52 0.45 8.83 -2.58
CA SER A 52 0.17 10.14 -3.16
C SER A 52 1.27 11.18 -2.93
N PHE A 53 2.26 10.88 -2.09
CA PHE A 53 3.45 11.72 -1.89
C PHE A 53 4.67 11.24 -2.70
N TYR A 54 4.59 10.08 -3.35
CA TYR A 54 5.71 9.54 -4.11
C TYR A 54 5.64 9.89 -5.60
N LEU A 55 6.81 10.12 -6.21
CA LEU A 55 7.03 9.99 -7.65
C LEU A 55 8.17 9.03 -7.94
N ARG A 56 8.07 8.42 -9.11
CA ARG A 56 8.97 7.39 -9.59
C ARG A 56 9.64 7.84 -10.86
N PHE A 57 10.95 8.03 -10.78
CA PHE A 57 11.78 8.47 -11.89
C PHE A 57 12.50 7.27 -12.47
N GLN A 58 12.30 7.04 -13.76
CA GLN A 58 12.93 5.98 -14.51
C GLN A 58 14.08 6.54 -15.35
N ASN A 59 15.07 5.70 -15.60
CA ASN A 59 16.22 6.05 -16.44
C ASN A 59 17.08 7.20 -15.90
N VAL A 60 17.20 7.31 -14.57
CA VAL A 60 18.12 8.27 -13.96
C VAL A 60 19.56 7.78 -14.19
N VAL A 61 20.36 8.63 -14.84
CA VAL A 61 21.78 8.36 -15.09
C VAL A 61 22.56 8.77 -13.83
N GLU A 62 22.99 7.79 -13.06
CA GLU A 62 23.80 8.04 -11.87
C GLU A 62 25.28 8.16 -12.23
N THR A 63 25.90 9.25 -11.80
CA THR A 63 27.36 9.33 -11.72
C THR A 63 27.79 8.86 -10.33
N LYS A 64 28.89 8.11 -10.25
CA LYS A 64 29.31 7.41 -9.01
C LYS A 64 29.71 8.33 -7.85
N GLU A 65 29.74 9.64 -8.08
CA GLU A 65 30.31 10.64 -7.16
C GLU A 65 29.30 11.72 -6.76
N GLN A 66 28.08 11.69 -7.28
CA GLN A 66 27.05 12.69 -6.97
C GLN A 66 26.00 12.13 -6.00
N ASP A 67 25.53 12.98 -5.09
CA ASP A 67 24.37 12.67 -4.26
C ASP A 67 23.13 12.55 -5.15
N LEU A 68 22.39 11.45 -4.96
CA LEU A 68 21.14 11.20 -5.67
C LEU A 68 20.13 12.33 -5.41
N THR A 69 20.09 12.84 -4.18
CA THR A 69 19.23 13.96 -3.79
C THR A 69 19.55 15.19 -4.61
N ASP A 70 20.83 15.47 -4.83
CA ASP A 70 21.29 16.62 -5.60
C ASP A 70 20.90 16.52 -7.08
N ILE A 71 21.15 15.37 -7.71
CA ILE A 71 20.79 15.12 -9.13
C ILE A 71 19.29 15.28 -9.33
N MET A 72 18.50 14.69 -8.43
CA MET A 72 17.04 14.74 -8.55
C MET A 72 16.49 16.13 -8.27
N ALA A 73 17.04 16.83 -7.26
CA ALA A 73 16.64 18.20 -6.95
C ALA A 73 16.98 19.14 -8.12
N GLU A 74 18.14 18.98 -8.76
CA GLU A 74 18.53 19.75 -9.94
C GLU A 74 17.58 19.49 -11.12
N THR A 75 17.30 18.23 -11.43
CA THR A 75 16.37 17.85 -12.52
C THR A 75 14.96 18.42 -12.30
N ILE A 76 14.46 18.38 -11.06
CA ILE A 76 13.15 18.91 -10.70
C ILE A 76 13.17 20.46 -10.72
N ALA A 77 14.24 21.08 -10.22
CA ALA A 77 14.43 22.53 -10.22
C ALA A 77 14.44 23.10 -11.63
N GLU A 78 15.14 22.44 -12.57
CA GLU A 78 15.13 22.78 -13.99
C GLU A 78 13.72 22.69 -14.58
N THR A 79 13.00 21.61 -14.29
CA THR A 79 11.63 21.39 -14.78
C THR A 79 10.64 22.42 -14.24
N LEU A 80 10.81 22.83 -12.98
CA LEU A 80 9.94 23.80 -12.30
C LEU A 80 10.41 25.26 -12.47
N GLN A 81 11.58 25.49 -13.06
CA GLN A 81 12.26 26.79 -13.12
C GLN A 81 12.38 27.44 -11.73
N ARG A 82 12.78 26.65 -10.73
CA ARG A 82 12.95 27.07 -9.33
C ARG A 82 14.38 26.90 -8.86
N GLU A 83 14.69 27.50 -7.72
CA GLU A 83 15.96 27.31 -7.02
C GLU A 83 16.08 25.87 -6.48
N LYS A 84 17.24 25.23 -6.71
CA LYS A 84 17.54 23.87 -6.22
C LYS A 84 17.35 23.76 -4.69
N SER A 85 17.77 24.79 -3.95
CA SER A 85 17.66 24.85 -2.49
C SER A 85 16.22 24.74 -1.99
N GLU A 86 15.26 25.33 -2.71
CA GLU A 86 13.84 25.21 -2.35
C GLU A 86 13.35 23.78 -2.55
N ILE A 87 13.72 23.16 -3.67
CA ILE A 87 13.32 21.79 -3.98
C ILE A 87 13.87 20.82 -2.94
N ILE A 88 15.13 20.95 -2.53
CA ILE A 88 15.72 20.09 -1.50
C ILE A 88 14.90 20.12 -0.21
N THR A 89 14.39 21.27 0.21
CA THR A 89 13.54 21.37 1.42
C THR A 89 12.16 20.72 1.26
N GLU A 90 11.73 20.50 0.02
CA GLU A 90 10.47 19.84 -0.31
C GLU A 90 10.62 18.33 -0.54
N LEU A 91 11.85 17.81 -0.62
CA LEU A 91 12.15 16.38 -0.65
C LEU A 91 12.38 15.86 0.77
N ASP A 92 11.78 14.73 1.08
CA ASP A 92 11.87 14.12 2.41
C ASP A 92 12.72 12.84 2.37
N GLU A 93 12.38 11.92 1.46
CA GLU A 93 13.14 10.70 1.22
C GLU A 93 13.46 10.55 -0.27
N VAL A 94 14.71 10.28 -0.60
CA VAL A 94 15.13 9.93 -1.96
C VAL A 94 15.91 8.64 -1.88
N TYR A 95 15.41 7.59 -2.52
CA TYR A 95 16.11 6.31 -2.54
C TYR A 95 16.00 5.61 -3.88
N GLN A 96 16.99 4.78 -4.11
CA GLN A 96 17.07 3.95 -5.28
C GLN A 96 16.42 2.59 -5.04
N VAL A 97 15.64 2.14 -6.03
CA VAL A 97 15.06 0.79 -6.01
C VAL A 97 16.06 -0.20 -6.60
N TYR A 98 16.58 -1.06 -5.74
CA TYR A 98 17.49 -2.14 -6.13
C TYR A 98 16.69 -3.39 -6.54
N THR A 99 16.59 -3.62 -7.85
CA THR A 99 16.05 -4.90 -8.36
C THR A 99 17.17 -5.77 -8.93
N ASN A 100 17.12 -7.07 -8.63
CA ASN A 100 18.04 -8.06 -9.19
C ASN A 100 18.00 -8.07 -10.73
N TYR A 101 16.84 -7.75 -11.29
CA TYR A 101 16.65 -7.61 -12.73
C TYR A 101 17.50 -6.48 -13.31
N ALA A 102 17.39 -5.25 -12.80
CA ALA A 102 18.16 -4.12 -13.29
C ALA A 102 19.68 -4.37 -13.20
N ARG A 103 20.12 -5.03 -12.11
CA ARG A 103 21.53 -5.42 -11.94
C ARG A 103 22.00 -6.41 -13.01
N ARG A 104 21.22 -7.45 -13.30
CA ARG A 104 21.58 -8.50 -14.26
C ARG A 104 21.66 -7.97 -15.68
N PHE A 105 20.74 -7.08 -16.05
CA PHE A 105 20.61 -6.55 -17.41
C PHE A 105 21.27 -5.18 -17.61
N ARG A 106 21.97 -4.65 -16.60
CA ARG A 106 22.62 -3.33 -16.62
C ARG A 106 21.66 -2.21 -17.05
N LEU A 107 20.43 -2.28 -16.55
CA LEU A 107 19.42 -1.27 -16.85
C LEU A 107 19.64 -0.03 -15.98
N PRO A 108 19.30 1.16 -16.49
CA PRO A 108 19.15 2.35 -15.68
C PRO A 108 18.20 2.06 -14.50
N ARG A 109 18.55 2.59 -13.34
CA ARG A 109 17.84 2.27 -12.10
C ARG A 109 16.69 3.25 -11.88
N GLU A 110 15.76 2.83 -11.04
CA GLU A 110 14.56 3.59 -10.69
C GLU A 110 14.77 4.30 -9.35
N VAL A 111 14.34 5.56 -9.29
CA VAL A 111 14.48 6.41 -8.10
C VAL A 111 13.09 6.78 -7.61
N HIS A 112 12.86 6.53 -6.32
CA HIS A 112 11.64 6.91 -5.63
C HIS A 112 11.92 8.15 -4.80
N ILE A 113 11.05 9.14 -4.95
CA ILE A 113 11.12 10.40 -4.23
C ILE A 113 9.84 10.58 -3.43
N HIS A 114 9.97 10.71 -2.12
CA HIS A 114 8.93 11.17 -1.21
C HIS A 114 9.00 12.69 -1.10
N PHE A 115 7.89 13.36 -1.42
CA PHE A 115 7.76 14.80 -1.27
C PHE A 115 7.13 15.13 0.08
N ALA A 116 7.68 16.14 0.77
CA ALA A 116 7.07 16.68 1.99
C ALA A 116 5.66 17.25 1.73
N ARG A 117 5.39 17.69 0.50
CA ARG A 117 4.11 18.29 0.10
C ARG A 117 3.56 17.66 -1.18
N LYS A 118 2.38 17.05 -1.08
CA LYS A 118 1.63 16.52 -2.22
C LYS A 118 1.40 17.53 -3.35
N LYS A 119 1.23 18.83 -3.02
CA LYS A 119 1.03 19.88 -4.04
C LYS A 119 2.21 19.99 -5.00
N VAL A 120 3.44 19.86 -4.51
CA VAL A 120 4.67 19.96 -5.30
C VAL A 120 4.76 18.78 -6.25
N ARG A 121 4.57 17.58 -5.69
CA ARG A 121 4.43 16.32 -6.44
C ARG A 121 3.43 16.46 -7.58
N ASP A 122 2.23 16.96 -7.30
CA ASP A 122 1.16 17.11 -8.29
C ASP A 122 1.51 18.14 -9.38
N ILE A 123 2.24 19.21 -9.06
CA ILE A 123 2.73 20.18 -10.05
C ILE A 123 3.74 19.52 -10.98
N VAL A 124 4.74 18.82 -10.42
CA VAL A 124 5.74 18.08 -11.21
C VAL A 124 5.04 17.10 -12.14
N TYR A 125 4.13 16.28 -11.60
CA TYR A 125 3.39 15.30 -12.38
C TYR A 125 2.57 15.92 -13.52
N LYS A 126 1.93 17.07 -13.27
CA LYS A 126 1.13 17.79 -14.29
C LYS A 126 1.97 18.39 -15.40
N ILE A 127 3.20 18.81 -15.12
CA ILE A 127 4.10 19.38 -16.14
C ILE A 127 4.68 18.26 -17.02
N THR A 128 4.94 17.09 -16.43
CA THR A 128 5.51 15.94 -17.14
C THR A 128 4.50 15.12 -17.94
N ARG A 129 3.20 15.42 -17.85
CA ARG A 129 2.12 14.69 -18.52
C ARG A 129 1.56 15.48 -19.70
#